data_AF-A0A6G8AY05-F1
#
_entry.id   AF-A0A6G8AY05-F1
#
_cell.length_a   1.000
_cell.length_b   1.000
_cell.length_c   1.000
_cell.angle_alpha   90.00
_cell.angle_beta   90.00
_cell.angle_gamma   90.00
#
_symmetry.space_group_name_H-M   'P 1'
#
loop_
_entity.id
_entity.type
_entity.pdbx_description
1 polymer ?
#
loop_
_entity_poly.entity_id
_entity_poly.type
_entity_poly.pdbx_seq_one_letter_code
_entity_poly.pdbx_strand_id
1 'polypeptide(L)'
;MTKIEKLTKKIAEDEKKAGELKLEIRSAIDDDKATTEDVKEKMGNLDALNEGIKKDKDDLSILQKADESTQESKKDDAKVSEVKPSDKKIENDSGNEKQTEKRDDEEDVEERDLKGLKMTKAKVTETAEAKGVKAFEEFLKTGETRDVTGLQLTDGAVIIPEAILPVEKETYQFPRLGSLVRTVSVATTTGKLPVFMNSTDSLNEHTEYAPTAPNAKPDIKPILWDLKSYTGAYLFSQELISDSSYNWEAELQGRLTELRDNTDDKLIMSALTDGVTPVSSKDIIADLKTALNVTLKPNDSAEASIVLSQSAYNELDQLKDGEGRPMLQPSITNASGMMLLGKQVVVIEDTLFPNAKMGDTNIIVAPLKKAVINFKLTEITGQFQDTYDIWYKQLGIFLREDVIQARKDLIINIKATEAPVETKSKTK
;
A
#
# COMPACT_ATOMS: atom_id res chain seq x y z
N MET A 1 2.43 -46.49 -1.32
CA MET A 1 2.86 -45.39 -2.20
C MET A 1 1.74 -45.03 -3.16
N THR A 2 1.16 -43.85 -3.00
CA THR A 2 0.14 -43.28 -3.91
C THR A 2 0.73 -42.99 -5.30
N LYS A 3 -0.09 -42.67 -6.31
CA LYS A 3 0.44 -42.25 -7.63
C LYS A 3 1.26 -40.95 -7.52
N ILE A 4 0.80 -40.02 -6.67
CA ILE A 4 1.48 -38.76 -6.35
C ILE A 4 2.87 -39.04 -5.75
N GLU A 5 2.95 -39.89 -4.71
CA GLU A 5 4.22 -40.26 -4.06
C GLU A 5 5.21 -41.00 -4.98
N LYS A 6 4.73 -41.70 -6.01
CA LYS A 6 5.59 -42.34 -7.01
C LYS A 6 6.15 -41.32 -7.99
N LEU A 7 5.33 -40.36 -8.44
CA LEU A 7 5.75 -39.30 -9.36
C LEU A 7 6.68 -38.29 -8.69
N THR A 8 6.42 -37.87 -7.44
CA THR A 8 7.35 -36.98 -6.71
C THR A 8 8.74 -37.60 -6.53
N LYS A 9 8.81 -38.90 -6.22
CA LYS A 9 10.09 -39.63 -6.15
C LYS A 9 10.79 -39.71 -7.49
N LYS A 10 10.06 -40.02 -8.56
CA LYS A 10 10.61 -40.07 -9.92
C LYS A 10 11.16 -38.71 -10.36
N ILE A 11 10.42 -37.62 -10.12
CA ILE A 11 10.86 -36.25 -10.39
C ILE A 11 12.15 -35.93 -9.62
N ALA A 12 12.23 -36.27 -8.34
CA ALA A 12 13.44 -36.04 -7.54
C ALA A 12 14.66 -36.86 -8.02
N GLU A 13 14.45 -38.11 -8.46
CA GLU A 13 15.51 -38.93 -9.07
C GLU A 13 15.98 -38.37 -10.41
N ASP A 14 15.06 -37.90 -11.26
CA ASP A 14 15.37 -37.34 -12.58
C ASP A 14 16.00 -35.93 -12.46
N GLU A 15 15.58 -35.11 -11.50
CA GLU A 15 16.25 -33.84 -11.15
C GLU A 15 17.70 -34.06 -10.66
N LYS A 16 17.94 -35.12 -9.88
CA LYS A 16 19.30 -35.50 -9.45
C LYS A 16 20.18 -35.89 -10.64
N LYS A 17 19.68 -36.73 -11.55
CA LYS A 17 20.36 -37.10 -12.81
C LYS A 17 20.64 -35.88 -13.69
N ALA A 18 19.70 -34.93 -13.78
CA ALA A 18 19.90 -33.68 -14.51
C ALA A 18 20.98 -32.79 -13.87
N GLY A 19 21.11 -32.81 -12.54
CA GLY A 19 22.22 -32.18 -11.82
C GLY A 19 23.58 -32.84 -12.10
N GLU A 20 23.62 -34.17 -12.08
CA GLU A 20 24.82 -34.96 -12.41
C GLU A 20 25.27 -34.72 -13.87
N LEU A 21 24.35 -34.77 -14.83
CA LEU A 21 24.63 -34.46 -16.25
C LEU A 21 25.11 -33.02 -16.47
N LYS A 22 24.57 -32.02 -15.76
CA LYS A 22 25.06 -30.63 -15.82
C LYS A 22 26.50 -30.51 -15.32
N LEU A 23 26.86 -31.27 -14.29
CA LEU A 23 28.22 -31.30 -13.74
C LEU A 23 29.18 -32.00 -14.70
N GLU A 24 28.76 -33.11 -15.32
CA GLU A 24 29.52 -33.79 -16.38
C GLU A 24 29.73 -32.93 -17.62
N ILE A 25 28.71 -32.20 -18.08
CA ILE A 25 28.82 -31.26 -19.21
C ILE A 25 29.84 -30.17 -18.88
N ARG A 26 29.82 -29.65 -17.64
CA ARG A 26 30.81 -28.65 -17.19
C ARG A 26 32.23 -29.22 -17.21
N SER A 27 32.45 -30.41 -16.67
CA SER A 27 33.76 -31.07 -16.74
C SER A 27 34.21 -31.41 -18.17
N ALA A 28 33.27 -31.65 -19.09
CA ALA A 28 33.58 -31.88 -20.51
C ALA A 28 33.82 -30.58 -21.30
N ILE A 29 33.43 -29.42 -20.77
CA ILE A 29 33.81 -28.11 -21.32
C ILE A 29 35.22 -27.72 -20.84
N ASP A 30 35.61 -28.15 -19.64
CA ASP A 30 36.89 -27.83 -19.00
C ASP A 30 38.04 -28.83 -19.33
N ASP A 31 37.79 -29.90 -20.10
CA ASP A 31 38.79 -30.92 -20.50
C ASP A 31 39.15 -30.83 -21.99
N ASP A 32 40.41 -30.47 -22.29
CA ASP A 32 40.98 -30.33 -23.64
C ASP A 32 40.85 -31.57 -24.55
N LYS A 33 40.45 -32.73 -24.02
CA LYS A 33 40.25 -33.98 -24.77
C LYS A 33 38.81 -34.25 -25.18
N ALA A 34 37.82 -33.53 -24.65
CA ALA A 34 36.41 -33.76 -24.98
C ALA A 34 36.09 -33.24 -26.39
N THR A 35 35.35 -34.01 -27.19
CA THR A 35 34.96 -33.54 -28.53
C THR A 35 33.69 -32.69 -28.46
N THR A 36 33.50 -31.83 -29.46
CA THR A 36 32.26 -31.03 -29.59
C THR A 36 31.03 -31.89 -29.88
N GLU A 37 31.20 -33.15 -30.30
CA GLU A 37 30.12 -34.11 -30.48
C GLU A 37 29.68 -34.70 -29.12
N ASP A 38 30.62 -35.06 -28.23
CA ASP A 38 30.33 -35.58 -26.88
C ASP A 38 29.53 -34.58 -26.04
N VAL A 39 29.93 -33.31 -26.06
CA VAL A 39 29.23 -32.22 -25.33
C VAL A 39 27.81 -32.04 -25.88
N LYS A 40 27.63 -32.15 -27.20
CA LYS A 40 26.34 -32.01 -27.87
C LYS A 40 25.40 -33.18 -27.56
N GLU A 41 25.91 -34.40 -27.49
CA GLU A 41 25.12 -35.57 -27.08
C GLU A 41 24.66 -35.44 -25.61
N LYS A 42 25.57 -35.07 -24.69
CA LYS A 42 25.20 -34.82 -23.29
C LYS A 42 24.18 -33.70 -23.13
N MET A 43 24.29 -32.63 -23.91
CA MET A 43 23.32 -31.52 -23.90
C MET A 43 21.94 -31.98 -24.40
N GLY A 44 21.87 -32.75 -25.49
CA GLY A 44 20.61 -33.34 -25.97
C GLY A 44 19.95 -34.30 -24.96
N ASN A 45 20.76 -35.10 -24.25
CA ASN A 45 20.28 -35.96 -23.16
C ASN A 45 19.75 -35.15 -21.96
N LEU A 46 20.38 -34.02 -21.64
CA LEU A 46 19.92 -33.11 -20.59
C LEU A 46 18.60 -32.42 -20.98
N ASP A 47 18.45 -31.98 -22.23
CA ASP A 47 17.23 -31.34 -22.73
C ASP A 47 16.04 -32.30 -22.72
N ALA A 48 16.23 -33.54 -23.20
CA ALA A 48 15.21 -34.59 -23.15
C ALA A 48 14.79 -34.92 -21.70
N LEU A 49 15.74 -34.93 -20.76
CA LEU A 49 15.46 -35.18 -19.35
C LEU A 49 14.69 -34.02 -18.70
N ASN A 50 15.03 -32.76 -19.02
CA ASN A 50 14.30 -31.59 -18.55
C ASN A 50 12.86 -31.54 -19.10
N GLU A 51 12.64 -31.93 -20.36
CA GLU A 51 11.31 -32.02 -20.96
C GLU A 51 10.46 -33.12 -20.29
N GLY A 52 11.07 -34.27 -19.96
CA GLY A 52 10.46 -35.33 -19.15
C GLY A 52 10.05 -34.85 -17.75
N ILE A 53 10.95 -34.16 -17.03
CA ILE A 53 10.68 -33.59 -15.69
C ILE A 53 9.52 -32.57 -15.75
N LYS A 54 9.46 -31.74 -16.80
CA LYS A 54 8.38 -30.77 -16.99
C LYS A 54 7.03 -31.47 -17.14
N LYS A 55 6.97 -32.50 -18.00
CA LYS A 55 5.75 -33.31 -18.21
C LYS A 55 5.29 -34.03 -16.94
N ASP A 56 6.22 -34.65 -16.21
CA ASP A 56 5.90 -35.34 -14.95
C ASP A 56 5.41 -34.35 -13.86
N LYS A 57 5.90 -33.09 -13.86
CA LYS A 57 5.37 -32.02 -12.98
C LYS A 57 3.97 -31.56 -13.38
N ASP A 58 3.69 -31.45 -14.68
CA ASP A 58 2.34 -31.13 -15.18
C ASP A 58 1.35 -32.24 -14.76
N ASP A 59 1.71 -33.51 -14.98
CA ASP A 59 0.93 -34.69 -14.56
C ASP A 59 0.75 -34.75 -13.02
N LEU A 60 1.78 -34.41 -12.24
CA LEU A 60 1.69 -34.31 -10.78
C LEU A 60 0.64 -33.26 -10.36
N SER A 61 0.64 -32.08 -11.00
CA SER A 61 -0.30 -31.01 -10.68
C SER A 61 -1.76 -31.38 -10.98
N ILE A 62 -1.99 -32.20 -12.02
CA ILE A 62 -3.31 -32.74 -12.37
C ILE A 62 -3.75 -33.75 -11.31
N LEU A 63 -2.84 -34.63 -10.87
CA LEU A 63 -3.14 -35.65 -9.85
C LEU A 63 -3.41 -35.04 -8.45
N GLN A 64 -2.71 -33.97 -8.08
CA GLN A 64 -2.97 -33.24 -6.83
C GLN A 64 -4.38 -32.62 -6.82
N LYS A 65 -4.74 -31.89 -7.89
CA LYS A 65 -6.10 -31.31 -8.05
C LYS A 65 -7.20 -32.38 -8.04
N ALA A 66 -6.94 -33.55 -8.63
CA ALA A 66 -7.87 -34.67 -8.62
C ALA A 66 -8.06 -35.28 -7.21
N ASP A 67 -6.99 -35.36 -6.40
CA ASP A 67 -7.07 -35.87 -5.03
C ASP A 67 -7.80 -34.88 -4.11
N GLU A 68 -7.56 -33.57 -4.25
CA GLU A 68 -8.28 -32.50 -3.53
C GLU A 68 -9.79 -32.57 -3.79
N SER A 69 -10.21 -32.63 -5.06
CA SER A 69 -11.61 -32.76 -5.47
C SER A 69 -12.27 -34.07 -4.97
N THR A 70 -11.49 -35.15 -4.78
CA THR A 70 -11.97 -36.44 -4.27
C THR A 70 -12.07 -36.48 -2.74
N GLN A 71 -11.46 -35.53 -2.02
CA GLN A 71 -11.59 -35.41 -0.56
C GLN A 71 -12.78 -34.52 -0.14
N GLU A 72 -13.15 -33.53 -0.95
CA GLU A 72 -14.31 -32.68 -0.73
C GLU A 72 -15.62 -33.48 -0.85
N SER A 73 -15.72 -34.29 -1.92
CA SER A 73 -16.84 -35.20 -2.20
C SER A 73 -17.01 -36.39 -1.21
N LYS A 74 -16.18 -36.49 -0.16
CA LYS A 74 -16.35 -37.46 0.94
C LYS A 74 -16.94 -36.87 2.22
N LYS A 75 -17.21 -35.56 2.28
CA LYS A 75 -17.81 -34.90 3.46
C LYS A 75 -19.32 -34.67 3.34
N ASP A 76 -19.86 -34.65 2.13
CA ASP A 76 -21.24 -34.17 1.89
C ASP A 76 -22.30 -35.27 1.73
N ASP A 77 -21.92 -36.55 1.69
CA ASP A 77 -22.85 -37.69 1.46
C ASP A 77 -23.56 -38.19 2.75
N ALA A 78 -23.58 -37.38 3.83
CA ALA A 78 -24.06 -37.81 5.14
C ALA A 78 -24.71 -36.72 6.02
N LYS A 79 -25.74 -36.00 5.51
CA LYS A 79 -26.86 -35.46 6.34
C LYS A 79 -27.97 -34.76 5.54
N VAL A 80 -29.13 -35.42 5.40
CA VAL A 80 -30.46 -34.78 5.29
C VAL A 80 -31.48 -35.65 6.06
N SER A 81 -32.36 -35.02 6.88
CA SER A 81 -33.40 -35.60 7.79
C SER A 81 -32.89 -36.54 8.92
N GLU A 82 -32.89 -36.20 10.23
CA GLU A 82 -33.99 -36.09 11.24
C GLU A 82 -34.66 -37.45 11.64
N VAL A 83 -35.09 -37.74 12.89
CA VAL A 83 -35.55 -36.90 14.03
C VAL A 83 -35.06 -37.43 15.42
N LYS A 84 -35.09 -36.56 16.45
CA LYS A 84 -35.04 -36.80 17.94
C LYS A 84 -35.97 -37.93 18.47
N PRO A 85 -35.77 -38.57 19.68
CA PRO A 85 -35.72 -37.87 21.00
C PRO A 85 -35.04 -38.52 22.26
N SER A 86 -34.96 -37.72 23.35
CA SER A 86 -34.89 -38.06 24.80
C SER A 86 -33.63 -38.79 25.37
N ASP A 87 -33.19 -38.59 26.63
CA ASP A 87 -33.81 -37.92 27.80
C ASP A 87 -32.77 -37.34 28.81
N LYS A 88 -33.13 -36.22 29.46
CA LYS A 88 -32.77 -35.62 30.80
C LYS A 88 -31.44 -36.00 31.55
N LYS A 89 -30.77 -35.12 32.31
CA LYS A 89 -31.26 -34.16 33.33
C LYS A 89 -30.30 -32.97 33.64
N ILE A 90 -30.89 -31.79 33.88
CA ILE A 90 -30.59 -30.77 34.94
C ILE A 90 -29.19 -30.09 34.87
N GLU A 91 -29.06 -28.85 34.37
CA GLU A 91 -29.38 -27.54 35.01
C GLU A 91 -28.38 -27.17 36.15
N ASN A 92 -27.97 -25.92 36.44
CA ASN A 92 -28.23 -24.54 35.97
C ASN A 92 -27.15 -23.65 36.68
N ASP A 93 -26.91 -22.34 36.49
CA ASP A 93 -27.34 -21.26 35.57
C ASP A 93 -26.48 -20.01 35.92
N SER A 94 -26.28 -19.07 34.97
CA SER A 94 -25.90 -17.63 35.14
C SER A 94 -24.71 -17.22 36.05
N GLY A 95 -24.07 -16.05 35.88
CA GLY A 95 -24.22 -15.02 34.86
C GLY A 95 -23.49 -13.72 35.25
N ASN A 96 -22.53 -13.31 34.41
CA ASN A 96 -22.26 -11.93 33.97
C ASN A 96 -21.64 -10.85 34.92
N GLU A 97 -20.94 -9.92 34.25
CA GLU A 97 -20.59 -8.53 34.60
C GLU A 97 -19.45 -8.13 35.59
N LYS A 98 -18.38 -7.59 34.97
CA LYS A 98 -17.75 -6.25 35.14
C LYS A 98 -17.13 -5.76 36.48
N GLN A 99 -15.97 -5.14 36.25
CA GLN A 99 -15.34 -3.98 36.91
C GLN A 99 -14.68 -4.15 38.30
N THR A 100 -13.35 -4.03 38.25
CA THR A 100 -12.54 -3.02 38.95
C THR A 100 -13.12 -2.36 40.21
N GLU A 101 -12.43 -2.51 41.34
CA GLU A 101 -11.92 -1.40 42.16
C GLU A 101 -10.97 -1.93 43.26
N LYS A 102 -10.34 -0.96 43.92
CA LYS A 102 -9.20 -0.94 44.85
C LYS A 102 -9.27 -1.89 46.06
N ARG A 103 -8.11 -2.10 46.69
CA ARG A 103 -7.99 -2.46 48.12
C ARG A 103 -6.94 -1.54 48.76
N ASP A 104 -7.41 -0.75 49.72
CA ASP A 104 -6.60 -0.20 50.81
C ASP A 104 -6.83 -1.07 52.07
N ASP A 105 -6.12 -0.74 53.15
CA ASP A 105 -5.80 -1.63 54.29
C ASP A 105 -6.84 -1.75 55.43
N GLU A 106 -6.40 -2.50 56.45
CA GLU A 106 -6.66 -2.36 57.90
C GLU A 106 -7.69 -3.26 58.64
N GLU A 107 -7.14 -3.89 59.71
CA GLU A 107 -7.76 -4.40 60.96
C GLU A 107 -8.79 -5.56 60.85
N ASP A 108 -8.97 -6.47 61.83
CA ASP A 108 -8.54 -6.47 63.25
C ASP A 108 -8.23 -7.91 63.80
N VAL A 109 -7.86 -7.98 65.09
CA VAL A 109 -7.27 -9.08 65.87
C VAL A 109 -8.28 -10.07 66.48
N GLU A 110 -7.90 -11.35 66.63
CA GLU A 110 -8.20 -12.23 67.79
C GLU A 110 -7.55 -13.63 67.60
N GLU A 111 -7.34 -14.48 68.61
CA GLU A 111 -6.48 -14.47 69.81
C GLU A 111 -6.42 -15.96 70.28
N ARG A 112 -5.32 -16.40 70.94
CA ARG A 112 -5.19 -17.66 71.75
C ARG A 112 -5.21 -19.01 70.96
N ASP A 113 -4.31 -19.96 71.25
CA ASP A 113 -4.19 -20.62 72.56
C ASP A 113 -2.81 -21.28 72.84
N LEU A 114 -2.47 -21.49 74.12
CA LEU A 114 -1.16 -22.03 74.56
C LEU A 114 -1.15 -23.56 74.76
N LYS A 115 -0.02 -24.22 74.42
CA LYS A 115 0.53 -25.39 75.16
C LYS A 115 1.91 -25.84 74.65
N GLY A 116 2.86 -26.10 75.55
CA GLY A 116 4.04 -26.94 75.22
C GLY A 116 5.42 -26.51 75.78
N LEU A 117 5.55 -26.31 77.09
CA LEU A 117 6.85 -26.05 77.73
C LEU A 117 7.80 -27.26 77.68
N LYS A 118 9.04 -27.08 77.22
CA LYS A 118 10.25 -27.74 77.78
C LYS A 118 11.55 -27.07 77.33
N MET A 119 12.50 -26.96 78.27
CA MET A 119 13.72 -26.16 78.13
C MET A 119 14.99 -27.03 78.02
N THR A 120 15.92 -26.62 77.15
CA THR A 120 17.36 -26.90 77.30
C THR A 120 18.17 -25.71 76.77
N LYS A 121 18.98 -25.09 77.65
CA LYS A 121 19.93 -24.04 77.25
C LYS A 121 21.19 -24.66 76.63
N ALA A 122 21.54 -24.26 75.42
CA ALA A 122 22.91 -24.24 74.92
C ALA A 122 23.25 -22.78 74.55
N LYS A 123 24.53 -22.39 74.63
CA LYS A 123 24.95 -20.98 74.74
C LYS A 123 25.78 -20.55 73.52
N VAL A 124 25.50 -19.32 73.04
CA VAL A 124 26.31 -18.48 72.14
C VAL A 124 26.38 -18.87 70.65
N THR A 125 25.67 -18.08 69.82
CA THR A 125 26.26 -17.33 68.70
C THR A 125 25.59 -15.95 68.66
N GLU A 126 26.35 -14.88 68.52
CA GLU A 126 25.80 -13.51 68.42
C GLU A 126 25.20 -13.29 67.02
N THR A 127 23.87 -13.18 66.94
CA THR A 127 23.13 -12.90 65.71
C THR A 127 22.85 -11.41 65.53
N ALA A 128 22.87 -10.94 64.27
CA ALA A 128 22.79 -9.52 63.91
C ALA A 128 21.50 -8.81 64.37
N GLU A 129 20.44 -9.57 64.66
CA GLU A 129 19.15 -9.10 65.18
C GLU A 129 19.30 -8.27 66.47
N ALA A 130 20.26 -8.61 67.34
CA ALA A 130 20.51 -7.87 68.58
C ALA A 130 21.07 -6.45 68.37
N LYS A 131 21.60 -6.14 67.17
CA LYS A 131 21.96 -4.76 66.79
C LYS A 131 20.77 -4.01 66.18
N GLY A 132 19.94 -4.69 65.39
CA GLY A 132 18.72 -4.11 64.82
C GLY A 132 17.74 -3.62 65.88
N VAL A 133 17.44 -4.47 66.89
CA VAL A 133 16.53 -4.10 67.99
C VAL A 133 17.08 -2.95 68.83
N LYS A 134 18.39 -2.91 69.10
CA LYS A 134 19.00 -1.79 69.85
C LYS A 134 19.00 -0.49 69.06
N ALA A 135 19.32 -0.53 67.77
CA ALA A 135 19.26 0.65 66.92
C ALA A 135 17.83 1.19 66.77
N PHE A 136 16.83 0.30 66.74
CA PHE A 136 15.41 0.67 66.72
C PHE A 136 14.93 1.26 68.07
N GLU A 137 15.36 0.68 69.20
CA GLU A 137 15.05 1.20 70.54
C GLU A 137 15.74 2.56 70.81
N GLU A 138 16.90 2.80 70.19
CA GLU A 138 17.62 4.08 70.25
C GLU A 138 16.95 5.13 69.33
N PHE A 139 16.54 4.75 68.11
CA PHE A 139 15.75 5.59 67.19
C PHE A 139 14.41 6.05 67.78
N LEU A 140 13.67 5.16 68.46
CA LEU A 140 12.44 5.52 69.17
C LEU A 140 12.67 6.46 70.37
N LYS A 141 13.88 6.50 70.94
CA LYS A 141 14.24 7.36 72.08
C LYS A 141 14.81 8.71 71.70
N THR A 142 15.50 8.82 70.56
CA THR A 142 16.07 10.10 70.10
C THR A 142 15.07 10.97 69.36
N GLY A 143 13.97 10.41 68.85
CA GLY A 143 12.95 11.17 68.13
C GLY A 143 13.50 11.85 66.87
N GLU A 144 14.60 11.33 66.33
CA GLU A 144 15.29 11.92 65.20
C GLU A 144 14.53 11.57 63.92
N THR A 145 13.61 12.48 63.53
CA THR A 145 13.03 12.50 62.20
C THR A 145 14.17 12.69 61.20
N ARG A 146 14.72 11.57 60.70
CA ARG A 146 15.54 11.59 59.50
C ARG A 146 14.62 12.15 58.42
N ASP A 147 14.93 13.34 57.94
CA ASP A 147 14.27 13.93 56.79
C ASP A 147 14.50 12.96 55.64
N VAL A 148 13.48 12.16 55.30
CA VAL A 148 13.57 11.19 54.22
C VAL A 148 13.42 11.98 52.94
N THR A 149 14.53 12.60 52.52
CA THR A 149 14.80 13.02 51.15
C THR A 149 14.85 11.77 50.28
N GLY A 150 13.67 11.19 50.05
CA GLY A 150 13.48 9.97 49.29
C GLY A 150 14.12 10.10 47.92
N LEU A 151 14.88 9.07 47.53
CA LEU A 151 15.62 8.89 46.28
C LEU A 151 15.43 10.03 45.27
N GLN A 152 16.16 11.13 45.48
CA GLN A 152 16.12 12.24 44.55
C GLN A 152 16.76 11.81 43.22
N LEU A 153 16.20 12.32 42.13
CA LEU A 153 16.45 11.85 40.77
C LEU A 153 17.94 11.82 40.37
N THR A 154 18.79 12.58 41.06
CA THR A 154 20.24 12.68 40.85
C THR A 154 21.01 11.38 41.06
N ASP A 155 20.66 10.55 42.04
CA ASP A 155 21.32 9.24 42.28
C ASP A 155 20.59 8.06 41.63
N GLY A 156 19.32 8.26 41.22
CA GLY A 156 18.47 7.23 40.61
C GLY A 156 18.37 7.27 39.08
N ALA A 157 18.86 8.34 38.42
CA ALA A 157 18.64 8.61 36.99
C ALA A 157 18.99 7.46 36.05
N VAL A 158 20.00 6.65 36.38
CA VAL A 158 20.47 5.52 35.54
C VAL A 158 19.52 4.31 35.60
N ILE A 159 18.62 4.25 36.59
CA ILE A 159 17.74 3.10 36.85
C ILE A 159 16.31 3.35 36.36
N ILE A 160 15.94 4.61 36.09
CA ILE A 160 14.61 4.98 35.59
C ILE A 160 14.57 4.66 34.08
N PRO A 161 13.74 3.72 33.60
CA PRO A 161 13.63 3.46 32.17
C PRO A 161 12.99 4.65 31.46
N GLU A 162 13.64 5.16 30.40
CA GLU A 162 13.03 6.18 29.56
C GLU A 162 11.85 5.56 28.77
N ALA A 163 10.65 6.11 28.98
CA ALA A 163 9.45 5.67 28.27
C ALA A 163 9.44 6.26 26.85
N ILE A 164 9.97 5.51 25.88
CA ILE A 164 9.92 5.86 24.47
C ILE A 164 8.47 5.71 23.98
N LEU A 165 7.85 6.81 23.57
CA LEU A 165 6.52 6.83 22.97
C LEU A 165 6.54 6.21 21.56
N PRO A 166 5.40 5.66 21.07
CA PRO A 166 5.31 5.17 19.70
C PRO A 166 5.57 6.28 18.69
N VAL A 167 6.18 5.93 17.55
CA VAL A 167 6.46 6.86 16.45
C VAL A 167 5.15 7.32 15.81
N GLU A 168 4.82 8.60 15.97
CA GLU A 168 3.76 9.26 15.22
C GLU A 168 4.20 9.55 13.78
N LYS A 169 3.27 9.42 12.83
CA LYS A 169 3.51 9.68 11.41
C LYS A 169 2.50 10.69 10.90
N GLU A 170 2.99 11.69 10.18
CA GLU A 170 2.13 12.59 9.42
C GLU A 170 1.45 11.82 8.28
N THR A 171 0.15 12.07 8.08
CA THR A 171 -0.58 11.51 6.95
C THR A 171 -0.41 12.39 5.72
N TYR A 172 -0.31 11.77 4.54
CA TYR A 172 -0.28 12.54 3.29
C TYR A 172 -1.64 13.22 3.07
N GLN A 173 -1.64 14.55 2.94
CA GLN A 173 -2.86 15.37 3.03
C GLN A 173 -3.65 15.46 1.71
N PHE A 174 -3.11 14.99 0.58
CA PHE A 174 -3.74 15.12 -0.74
C PHE A 174 -4.27 13.79 -1.29
N PRO A 175 -5.35 13.81 -2.11
CA PRO A 175 -5.81 12.63 -2.84
C PRO A 175 -4.81 12.19 -3.92
N ARG A 176 -4.50 10.89 -3.96
CA ARG A 176 -3.62 10.28 -4.98
C ARG A 176 -4.30 10.21 -6.36
N LEU A 177 -3.67 10.83 -7.37
CA LEU A 177 -4.15 10.89 -8.75
C LEU A 177 -4.10 9.54 -9.46
N GLY A 178 -3.18 8.65 -9.06
CA GLY A 178 -3.09 7.28 -9.58
C GLY A 178 -4.39 6.49 -9.49
N SER A 179 -5.23 6.76 -8.47
CA SER A 179 -6.54 6.13 -8.30
C SER A 179 -7.65 6.65 -9.24
N LEU A 180 -7.44 7.83 -9.81
CA LEU A 180 -8.43 8.55 -10.63
C LEU A 180 -8.21 8.35 -12.13
N VAL A 181 -6.97 8.04 -12.53
CA VAL A 181 -6.55 7.77 -13.90
C VAL A 181 -6.79 6.30 -14.25
N ARG A 182 -6.86 5.98 -15.55
CA ARG A 182 -6.94 4.59 -16.02
C ARG A 182 -5.56 3.94 -16.04
N THR A 183 -5.36 2.95 -15.18
CA THR A 183 -4.17 2.07 -15.23
C THR A 183 -4.41 0.88 -16.16
N VAL A 184 -3.43 0.53 -16.99
CA VAL A 184 -3.43 -0.65 -17.86
C VAL A 184 -2.17 -1.46 -17.57
N SER A 185 -2.34 -2.71 -17.14
CA SER A 185 -1.22 -3.64 -16.99
C SER A 185 -0.77 -4.15 -18.35
N VAL A 186 0.53 -4.08 -18.64
CA VAL A 186 1.15 -4.49 -19.91
C VAL A 186 2.31 -5.44 -19.66
N ALA A 187 2.58 -6.35 -20.60
CA ALA A 187 3.66 -7.35 -20.49
C ALA A 187 4.95 -6.95 -21.26
N THR A 188 4.92 -5.88 -22.06
CA THR A 188 6.02 -5.47 -22.95
C THR A 188 6.45 -4.04 -22.68
N THR A 189 7.77 -3.78 -22.78
CA THR A 189 8.36 -2.44 -22.59
C THR A 189 7.80 -1.41 -23.56
N THR A 190 7.56 -1.80 -24.81
CA THR A 190 6.93 -0.95 -25.82
C THR A 190 5.68 -1.60 -26.39
N GLY A 191 4.78 -0.79 -26.94
CA GLY A 191 3.56 -1.28 -27.56
C GLY A 191 2.67 -0.17 -28.10
N LYS A 192 1.46 -0.56 -28.55
CA LYS A 192 0.49 0.34 -29.18
C LYS A 192 -0.94 -0.05 -28.76
N LEU A 193 -1.71 0.90 -28.25
CA LEU A 193 -3.15 0.73 -28.00
C LEU A 193 -3.93 1.28 -29.20
N PRO A 194 -4.55 0.44 -30.05
CA PRO A 194 -5.43 0.93 -31.09
C PRO A 194 -6.75 1.43 -30.46
N VAL A 195 -7.03 2.72 -30.60
CA VAL A 195 -8.30 3.32 -30.18
C VAL A 195 -9.14 3.60 -31.42
N PHE A 196 -10.29 2.92 -31.51
CA PHE A 196 -11.31 3.20 -32.52
C PHE A 196 -12.03 4.49 -32.15
N MET A 197 -12.06 5.46 -33.06
CA MET A 197 -12.80 6.70 -32.87
C MET A 197 -14.24 6.52 -33.39
N ASN A 198 -15.20 7.16 -32.74
CA ASN A 198 -16.59 7.15 -33.20
C ASN A 198 -16.70 7.81 -34.58
N SER A 199 -17.35 7.15 -35.53
CA SER A 199 -17.69 7.76 -36.81
C SER A 199 -18.94 8.65 -36.71
N THR A 200 -19.04 9.63 -37.60
CA THR A 200 -20.25 10.42 -37.88
C THR A 200 -20.95 9.99 -39.16
N ASP A 201 -20.53 8.87 -39.77
CA ASP A 201 -21.15 8.34 -40.99
C ASP A 201 -22.63 8.00 -40.76
N SER A 202 -23.45 8.32 -41.76
CA SER A 202 -24.85 7.90 -41.85
C SER A 202 -25.03 6.91 -43.00
N LEU A 203 -26.08 6.09 -42.93
CA LEU A 203 -26.48 5.24 -44.06
C LEU A 203 -26.95 6.13 -45.22
N ASN A 204 -26.38 5.93 -46.40
CA ASN A 204 -26.83 6.58 -47.62
C ASN A 204 -28.14 5.93 -48.11
N GLU A 205 -29.02 6.74 -48.71
CA GLU A 205 -30.21 6.24 -49.39
C GLU A 205 -29.81 5.30 -50.55
N HIS A 206 -30.51 4.18 -50.67
CA HIS A 206 -30.19 3.13 -51.64
C HIS A 206 -31.28 3.03 -52.70
N THR A 207 -30.92 3.33 -53.96
CA THR A 207 -31.78 3.08 -55.10
C THR A 207 -31.84 1.59 -55.40
N GLU A 208 -33.05 1.05 -55.58
CA GLU A 208 -33.26 -0.36 -55.95
C GLU A 208 -32.43 -0.74 -57.20
N TYR A 209 -31.79 -1.90 -57.17
CA TYR A 209 -30.86 -2.42 -58.19
C TYR A 209 -29.55 -1.62 -58.42
N ALA A 210 -29.26 -0.57 -57.66
CA ALA A 210 -27.95 0.10 -57.70
C ALA A 210 -26.90 -0.64 -56.85
N PRO A 211 -25.58 -0.51 -57.13
CA PRO A 211 -24.54 -0.99 -56.23
C PRO A 211 -24.48 -0.12 -54.96
N THR A 212 -24.42 -0.75 -53.79
CA THR A 212 -24.27 -0.04 -52.50
C THR A 212 -22.93 0.68 -52.41
N ALA A 213 -22.95 1.98 -52.10
CA ALA A 213 -21.73 2.75 -51.85
C ALA A 213 -21.00 2.23 -50.59
N PRO A 214 -19.67 2.07 -50.62
CA PRO A 214 -18.91 1.68 -49.43
C PRO A 214 -18.88 2.81 -48.40
N ASN A 215 -19.12 2.48 -47.13
CA ASN A 215 -18.96 3.42 -46.02
C ASN A 215 -17.48 3.79 -45.81
N ALA A 216 -17.22 4.87 -45.08
CA ALA A 216 -15.86 5.25 -44.73
C ALA A 216 -15.20 4.19 -43.82
N LYS A 217 -13.86 4.17 -43.84
CA LYS A 217 -13.08 3.25 -43.00
C LYS A 217 -13.03 3.80 -41.56
N PRO A 218 -13.10 2.95 -40.52
CA PRO A 218 -12.94 3.39 -39.13
C PRO A 218 -11.61 4.13 -38.92
N ASP A 219 -11.65 5.29 -38.27
CA ASP A 219 -10.46 5.99 -37.81
C ASP A 219 -9.90 5.29 -36.55
N ILE A 220 -8.64 4.85 -36.64
CA ILE A 220 -7.95 4.11 -35.57
C ILE A 220 -6.72 4.92 -35.18
N LYS A 221 -6.74 5.48 -33.97
CA LYS A 221 -5.62 6.24 -33.41
C LYS A 221 -4.77 5.35 -32.50
N PRO A 222 -3.51 5.05 -32.85
CA PRO A 222 -2.64 4.26 -31.99
C PRO A 222 -2.00 5.15 -30.91
N ILE A 223 -2.24 4.83 -29.65
CA ILE A 223 -1.48 5.40 -28.53
C ILE A 223 -0.23 4.52 -28.35
N LEU A 224 0.95 5.07 -28.63
CA LEU A 224 2.22 4.39 -28.43
C LEU A 224 2.63 4.49 -26.95
N TRP A 225 3.24 3.44 -26.39
CA TRP A 225 3.83 3.48 -25.04
C TRP A 225 5.28 2.99 -25.02
N ASP A 226 6.10 3.56 -24.13
CA ASP A 226 7.50 3.20 -23.89
C ASP A 226 7.84 3.29 -22.39
N LEU A 227 7.81 2.14 -21.72
CA LEU A 227 7.92 2.02 -20.26
C LEU A 227 9.31 2.44 -19.76
N LYS A 228 9.32 3.48 -18.93
CA LYS A 228 10.52 3.95 -18.23
C LYS A 228 10.66 3.19 -16.91
N SER A 229 11.89 2.93 -16.50
CA SER A 229 12.19 2.28 -15.22
C SER A 229 12.48 3.32 -14.16
N TYR A 230 11.70 3.30 -13.07
CA TYR A 230 11.87 4.15 -11.89
C TYR A 230 12.31 3.26 -10.72
N THR A 231 13.36 3.66 -10.04
CA THR A 231 13.98 2.87 -8.97
C THR A 231 14.26 3.73 -7.75
N GLY A 232 13.83 3.27 -6.58
CA GLY A 232 14.24 3.80 -5.27
C GLY A 232 14.89 2.69 -4.46
N ALA A 233 15.87 3.02 -3.61
CA ALA A 233 16.45 2.06 -2.69
C ALA A 233 16.92 2.72 -1.40
N TYR A 234 16.74 2.01 -0.29
CA TYR A 234 17.30 2.33 1.01
C TYR A 234 18.29 1.24 1.42
N LEU A 235 19.45 1.65 1.92
CA LEU A 235 20.46 0.79 2.53
C LEU A 235 20.48 1.10 4.03
N PHE A 236 20.53 0.07 4.87
CA PHE A 236 20.57 0.23 6.32
C PHE A 236 21.33 -0.93 6.97
N SER A 237 22.04 -0.63 8.07
CA SER A 237 22.83 -1.64 8.80
C SER A 237 21.94 -2.77 9.31
N GLN A 238 22.41 -4.01 9.22
CA GLN A 238 21.71 -5.15 9.82
C GLN A 238 21.67 -5.05 11.36
N GLU A 239 22.68 -4.39 11.98
CA GLU A 239 22.69 -4.06 13.42
C GLU A 239 21.50 -3.15 13.81
N LEU A 240 21.08 -2.23 12.93
CA LEU A 240 19.95 -1.34 13.22
C LEU A 240 18.63 -2.12 13.32
N ILE A 241 18.49 -3.24 12.60
CA ILE A 241 17.32 -4.11 12.68
C ILE A 241 17.42 -5.09 13.86
N SER A 242 18.61 -5.55 14.26
CA SER A 242 18.74 -6.43 15.44
C SER A 242 18.58 -5.69 16.75
N ASP A 243 19.09 -4.46 16.84
CA ASP A 243 19.26 -3.75 18.11
C ASP A 243 18.09 -2.79 18.39
N SER A 244 17.28 -2.48 17.38
CA SER A 244 16.11 -1.62 17.53
C SER A 244 14.83 -2.42 17.79
N SER A 245 14.06 -1.99 18.78
CA SER A 245 12.69 -2.45 18.99
C SER A 245 11.67 -1.90 17.98
N TYR A 246 12.09 -0.96 17.12
CA TYR A 246 11.24 -0.37 16.08
C TYR A 246 11.30 -1.15 14.76
N ASN A 247 10.15 -1.32 14.11
CA ASN A 247 10.06 -1.99 12.81
C ASN A 247 10.47 -1.06 11.66
N TRP A 248 11.79 -0.89 11.49
CA TRP A 248 12.40 -0.14 10.39
C TRP A 248 12.04 -0.70 9.00
N GLU A 249 11.84 -2.01 8.88
CA GLU A 249 11.46 -2.66 7.62
C GLU A 249 10.09 -2.16 7.13
N ALA A 250 9.08 -2.12 8.00
CA ALA A 250 7.75 -1.58 7.66
C ALA A 250 7.76 -0.06 7.42
N GLU A 251 8.61 0.71 8.13
CA GLU A 251 8.79 2.14 7.86
C GLU A 251 9.32 2.37 6.44
N LEU A 252 10.41 1.70 6.08
CA LEU A 252 11.06 1.89 4.78
C LEU A 252 10.20 1.37 3.61
N GLN A 253 9.42 0.30 3.82
CA GLN A 253 8.38 -0.13 2.85
C GLN A 253 7.31 0.95 2.64
N GLY A 254 6.87 1.60 3.72
CA GLY A 254 5.94 2.74 3.65
C GLY A 254 6.52 3.90 2.85
N ARG A 255 7.78 4.27 3.10
CA ARG A 255 8.49 5.33 2.36
C ARG A 255 8.70 5.02 0.87
N LEU A 256 8.96 3.76 0.51
CA LEU A 256 9.04 3.37 -0.90
C LEU A 256 7.67 3.43 -1.59
N THR A 257 6.59 3.10 -0.88
CA THR A 257 5.22 3.28 -1.39
C THR A 257 4.90 4.77 -1.59
N GLU A 258 5.28 5.62 -0.63
CA GLU A 258 5.16 7.08 -0.74
C GLU A 258 5.94 7.65 -1.94
N LEU A 259 7.18 7.20 -2.17
CA LEU A 259 7.98 7.58 -3.34
C LEU A 259 7.35 7.14 -4.66
N ARG A 260 6.73 5.95 -4.70
CA ARG A 260 5.98 5.43 -5.85
C ARG A 260 4.77 6.31 -6.14
N ASP A 261 3.92 6.56 -5.14
CA ASP A 261 2.73 7.40 -5.30
C ASP A 261 3.08 8.84 -5.73
N ASN A 262 4.12 9.44 -5.13
CA ASN A 262 4.62 10.76 -5.53
C ASN A 262 5.17 10.77 -6.98
N THR A 263 5.67 9.64 -7.48
CA THR A 263 6.12 9.48 -8.88
C THR A 263 4.92 9.37 -9.82
N ASP A 264 3.96 8.49 -9.50
CA ASP A 264 2.66 8.36 -10.20
C ASP A 264 2.00 9.75 -10.36
N ASP A 265 1.81 10.47 -9.26
CA ASP A 265 1.13 11.78 -9.22
C ASP A 265 1.85 12.83 -10.08
N LYS A 266 3.18 12.88 -10.01
CA LYS A 266 4.02 13.79 -10.81
C LYS A 266 3.96 13.49 -12.31
N LEU A 267 4.02 12.21 -12.70
CA LEU A 267 3.93 11.81 -14.10
C LEU A 267 2.53 12.06 -14.68
N ILE A 268 1.48 11.83 -13.90
CA ILE A 268 0.10 12.16 -14.26
C ILE A 268 -0.07 13.67 -14.48
N MET A 269 0.44 14.51 -13.58
CA MET A 269 0.36 15.98 -13.76
C MET A 269 1.19 16.48 -14.94
N SER A 270 2.33 15.84 -15.23
CA SER A 270 3.07 16.10 -16.47
C SER A 270 2.24 15.74 -17.71
N ALA A 271 1.60 14.57 -17.74
CA ALA A 271 0.76 14.14 -18.88
C ALA A 271 -0.54 14.97 -19.02
N LEU A 272 -1.07 15.52 -17.93
CA LEU A 272 -2.23 16.43 -17.95
C LEU A 272 -1.88 17.85 -18.44
N THR A 273 -0.62 18.27 -18.36
CA THR A 273 -0.20 19.62 -18.78
C THR A 273 0.58 19.64 -20.08
N ASP A 274 1.18 18.51 -20.49
CA ASP A 274 2.02 18.44 -21.69
C ASP A 274 1.27 18.89 -22.96
N GLY A 275 1.84 19.89 -23.62
CA GLY A 275 1.32 20.55 -24.80
C GLY A 275 -0.08 21.19 -24.67
N VAL A 276 -0.72 21.20 -23.50
CA VAL A 276 -2.05 21.82 -23.31
C VAL A 276 -1.87 23.32 -23.12
N THR A 277 -2.38 24.11 -24.05
CA THR A 277 -2.34 25.58 -23.96
C THR A 277 -3.30 26.06 -22.85
N PRO A 278 -2.81 26.76 -21.80
CA PRO A 278 -3.67 27.26 -20.75
C PRO A 278 -4.57 28.39 -21.27
N VAL A 279 -5.85 28.33 -20.94
CA VAL A 279 -6.81 29.41 -21.18
C VAL A 279 -6.68 30.43 -20.06
N SER A 280 -6.26 31.65 -20.39
CA SER A 280 -6.19 32.76 -19.43
C SER A 280 -7.60 33.24 -19.08
N SER A 281 -8.05 32.97 -17.86
CA SER A 281 -9.38 33.33 -17.39
C SER A 281 -9.42 34.65 -16.64
N LYS A 282 -10.53 35.38 -16.82
CA LYS A 282 -10.96 36.51 -15.98
C LYS A 282 -12.22 36.21 -15.16
N ASP A 283 -12.99 35.20 -15.57
CA ASP A 283 -14.13 34.65 -14.83
C ASP A 283 -14.02 33.12 -14.92
N ILE A 284 -13.42 32.55 -13.88
CA ILE A 284 -13.14 31.12 -13.76
C ILE A 284 -14.43 30.31 -13.89
N ILE A 285 -15.56 30.81 -13.38
CA ILE A 285 -16.85 30.11 -13.36
C ILE A 285 -17.47 30.09 -14.77
N ALA A 286 -17.37 31.19 -15.52
CA ALA A 286 -17.83 31.23 -16.92
C ALA A 286 -17.00 30.30 -17.81
N ASP A 287 -15.68 30.27 -17.64
CA ASP A 287 -14.80 29.41 -18.43
C ASP A 287 -14.95 27.93 -18.04
N LEU A 288 -15.15 27.60 -16.75
CA LEU A 288 -15.50 26.25 -16.29
C LEU A 288 -16.83 25.77 -16.87
N LYS A 289 -17.87 26.63 -16.90
CA LYS A 289 -19.16 26.30 -17.52
C LYS A 289 -19.01 26.09 -19.03
N THR A 290 -18.20 26.89 -19.71
CA THR A 290 -17.92 26.74 -21.15
C THR A 290 -17.16 25.44 -21.43
N ALA A 291 -16.15 25.13 -20.61
CA ALA A 291 -15.39 23.88 -20.68
C ALA A 291 -16.30 22.64 -20.55
N LEU A 292 -17.19 22.63 -19.54
CA LEU A 292 -18.08 21.50 -19.27
C LEU A 292 -19.27 21.37 -20.22
N ASN A 293 -19.82 22.47 -20.74
CA ASN A 293 -21.06 22.46 -21.52
C ASN A 293 -20.86 22.60 -23.04
N VAL A 294 -19.73 23.17 -23.49
CA VAL A 294 -19.48 23.46 -24.90
C VAL A 294 -18.25 22.70 -25.41
N THR A 295 -17.12 22.77 -24.71
CA THR A 295 -15.87 22.15 -25.17
C THR A 295 -15.90 20.62 -25.00
N LEU A 296 -16.39 20.13 -23.86
CA LEU A 296 -16.60 18.70 -23.63
C LEU A 296 -17.97 18.24 -24.14
N LYS A 297 -17.99 17.12 -24.87
CA LYS A 297 -19.23 16.45 -25.28
C LYS A 297 -19.98 15.92 -24.04
N PRO A 298 -21.34 15.83 -24.06
CA PRO A 298 -22.12 15.49 -22.86
C PRO A 298 -21.65 14.23 -22.10
N ASN A 299 -21.30 13.15 -22.81
CA ASN A 299 -20.81 11.91 -22.19
C ASN A 299 -19.42 12.07 -21.56
N ASP A 300 -18.53 12.86 -22.17
CA ASP A 300 -17.19 13.11 -21.65
C ASP A 300 -17.21 14.15 -20.52
N SER A 301 -18.15 15.09 -20.55
CA SER A 301 -18.48 16.01 -19.45
C SER A 301 -19.10 15.29 -18.25
N ALA A 302 -19.95 14.28 -18.48
CA ALA A 302 -20.53 13.45 -17.41
C ALA A 302 -19.45 12.77 -16.55
N GLU A 303 -18.38 12.29 -17.19
CA GLU A 303 -17.23 11.62 -16.55
C GLU A 303 -16.09 12.58 -16.15
N ALA A 304 -16.25 13.90 -16.33
CA ALA A 304 -15.21 14.88 -16.05
C ALA A 304 -15.00 15.10 -14.54
N SER A 305 -13.72 15.14 -14.14
CA SER A 305 -13.29 15.61 -12.82
C SER A 305 -12.58 16.96 -12.97
N ILE A 306 -12.58 17.75 -11.91
CA ILE A 306 -11.91 19.05 -11.84
C ILE A 306 -10.74 18.92 -10.87
N VAL A 307 -9.51 19.08 -11.38
CA VAL A 307 -8.29 19.11 -10.58
C VAL A 307 -7.92 20.57 -10.33
N LEU A 308 -7.75 20.95 -9.07
CA LEU A 308 -7.50 22.32 -8.61
C LEU A 308 -6.15 22.40 -7.88
N SER A 309 -5.43 23.51 -8.06
CA SER A 309 -4.41 23.93 -7.08
C SER A 309 -5.08 24.36 -5.75
N GLN A 310 -4.34 24.37 -4.64
CA GLN A 310 -4.86 24.84 -3.36
C GLN A 310 -5.25 26.32 -3.42
N SER A 311 -4.46 27.13 -4.12
CA SER A 311 -4.78 28.54 -4.36
C SER A 311 -6.07 28.69 -5.17
N ALA A 312 -6.26 27.89 -6.22
CA ALA A 312 -7.50 27.86 -7.00
C ALA A 312 -8.72 27.43 -6.17
N TYR A 313 -8.54 26.45 -5.28
CA TYR A 313 -9.61 26.01 -4.37
C TYR A 313 -10.04 27.14 -3.42
N ASN A 314 -9.08 27.86 -2.83
CA ASN A 314 -9.37 29.00 -1.94
C ASN A 314 -10.09 30.15 -2.67
N GLU A 315 -9.69 30.49 -3.90
CA GLU A 315 -10.43 31.47 -4.71
C GLU A 315 -11.88 31.02 -4.98
N LEU A 316 -12.07 29.76 -5.36
CA LEU A 316 -13.38 29.19 -5.68
C LEU A 316 -14.32 29.06 -4.46
N ASP A 317 -13.78 28.83 -3.25
CA ASP A 317 -14.56 28.77 -2.01
C ASP A 317 -15.06 30.16 -1.57
N GLN A 318 -14.27 31.21 -1.84
CA GLN A 318 -14.66 32.60 -1.56
C GLN A 318 -15.72 33.12 -2.56
N LEU A 319 -15.84 32.51 -3.74
CA LEU A 319 -16.83 32.89 -4.75
C LEU A 319 -18.24 32.39 -4.40
N LYS A 320 -19.20 33.30 -4.56
CA LYS A 320 -20.63 33.07 -4.35
C LYS A 320 -21.43 33.45 -5.59
N ASP A 321 -22.60 32.84 -5.76
CA ASP A 321 -23.54 33.27 -6.81
C ASP A 321 -24.24 34.59 -6.43
N GLY A 322 -25.06 35.10 -7.37
CA GLY A 322 -25.91 36.27 -7.15
C GLY A 322 -27.00 36.08 -6.08
N GLU A 323 -27.18 34.87 -5.55
CA GLU A 323 -28.06 34.57 -4.40
C GLU A 323 -27.26 34.40 -3.08
N GLY A 324 -25.94 34.55 -3.12
CA GLY A 324 -25.05 34.43 -1.96
C GLY A 324 -24.68 33.00 -1.55
N ARG A 325 -25.02 31.99 -2.36
CA ARG A 325 -24.69 30.57 -2.08
C ARG A 325 -23.24 30.28 -2.51
N PRO A 326 -22.50 29.42 -1.79
CA PRO A 326 -21.14 29.02 -2.16
C PRO A 326 -21.15 28.17 -3.45
N MET A 327 -20.11 28.32 -4.27
CA MET A 327 -19.94 27.56 -5.52
C MET A 327 -19.43 26.13 -5.29
N LEU A 328 -18.64 25.92 -4.24
CA LEU A 328 -18.29 24.59 -3.77
C LEU A 328 -19.42 24.04 -2.89
N GLN A 329 -19.83 22.80 -3.16
CA GLN A 329 -20.90 22.10 -2.44
C GLN A 329 -20.36 20.77 -1.91
N PRO A 330 -20.69 20.37 -0.67
CA PRO A 330 -20.28 19.07 -0.16
C PRO A 330 -20.98 17.94 -0.94
N SER A 331 -20.23 16.91 -1.32
CA SER A 331 -20.80 15.69 -1.90
C SER A 331 -21.52 14.88 -0.84
N ILE A 332 -22.76 14.47 -1.12
CA ILE A 332 -23.51 13.53 -0.27
C ILE A 332 -23.05 12.08 -0.54
N THR A 333 -22.45 11.81 -1.70
CA THR A 333 -22.05 10.46 -2.14
C THR A 333 -20.57 10.14 -1.91
N ASN A 334 -19.68 11.14 -1.92
CA ASN A 334 -18.26 10.96 -1.67
C ASN A 334 -17.90 11.45 -0.26
N ALA A 335 -17.46 10.53 0.62
CA ALA A 335 -17.26 10.75 2.06
C ALA A 335 -16.31 11.89 2.48
N SER A 336 -15.57 12.49 1.55
CA SER A 336 -14.70 13.67 1.78
C SER A 336 -14.59 14.59 0.55
N GLY A 337 -15.53 14.50 -0.40
CA GLY A 337 -15.42 15.20 -1.68
C GLY A 337 -16.20 16.51 -1.73
N MET A 338 -15.56 17.61 -2.12
CA MET A 338 -16.28 18.77 -2.65
C MET A 338 -16.74 18.49 -4.09
N MET A 339 -17.84 19.13 -4.48
CA MET A 339 -18.36 19.15 -5.83
C MET A 339 -18.49 20.58 -6.33
N LEU A 340 -18.18 20.77 -7.61
CA LEU A 340 -18.32 22.04 -8.32
C LEU A 340 -19.08 21.75 -9.62
N LEU A 341 -20.19 22.45 -9.85
CA LEU A 341 -21.06 22.25 -11.03
C LEU A 341 -21.49 20.78 -11.25
N GLY A 342 -21.67 20.02 -10.16
CA GLY A 342 -22.02 18.60 -10.21
C GLY A 342 -20.89 17.65 -10.63
N LYS A 343 -19.63 18.12 -10.62
CA LYS A 343 -18.41 17.32 -10.88
C LYS A 343 -17.61 17.12 -9.60
N GLN A 344 -16.86 16.02 -9.53
CA GLN A 344 -15.94 15.77 -8.43
C GLN A 344 -14.76 16.75 -8.51
N VAL A 345 -14.46 17.39 -7.39
CA VAL A 345 -13.27 18.24 -7.20
C VAL A 345 -12.15 17.42 -6.57
N VAL A 346 -10.93 17.62 -7.05
CA VAL A 346 -9.70 17.00 -6.58
C VAL A 346 -8.70 18.12 -6.33
N VAL A 347 -8.34 18.37 -5.07
CA VAL A 347 -7.37 19.42 -4.71
C VAL A 347 -5.99 18.80 -4.62
N ILE A 348 -5.00 19.43 -5.24
CA ILE A 348 -3.59 19.03 -5.18
C ILE A 348 -2.72 20.23 -4.82
N GLU A 349 -1.49 19.98 -4.40
CA GLU A 349 -0.51 21.03 -4.09
C GLU A 349 -0.21 21.91 -5.32
N ASP A 350 -0.09 23.22 -5.12
CA ASP A 350 0.24 24.19 -6.18
C ASP A 350 1.53 23.80 -6.93
N THR A 351 2.53 23.25 -6.20
CA THR A 351 3.85 22.90 -6.75
C THR A 351 3.85 21.63 -7.62
N LEU A 352 2.79 20.81 -7.55
CA LEU A 352 2.65 19.59 -8.35
C LEU A 352 2.33 19.91 -9.82
N PHE A 353 1.81 21.10 -10.10
CA PHE A 353 1.66 21.61 -11.47
C PHE A 353 3.02 21.99 -12.06
N PRO A 354 3.43 21.45 -13.22
CA PRO A 354 4.71 21.78 -13.83
C PRO A 354 4.90 23.28 -14.10
N ASN A 355 6.01 23.83 -13.60
CA ASN A 355 6.38 25.25 -13.66
C ASN A 355 5.47 26.23 -12.90
N ALA A 356 4.53 25.73 -12.09
CA ALA A 356 3.74 26.58 -11.20
C ALA A 356 4.53 26.96 -9.94
N LYS A 357 4.08 28.03 -9.29
CA LYS A 357 4.55 28.49 -7.97
C LYS A 357 3.39 28.44 -6.98
N MET A 358 3.72 28.40 -5.69
CA MET A 358 2.74 28.62 -4.63
C MET A 358 2.03 29.97 -4.85
N GLY A 359 0.71 29.97 -4.90
CA GLY A 359 -0.12 31.11 -5.30
C GLY A 359 -0.63 31.07 -6.75
N ASP A 360 -0.14 30.16 -7.61
CA ASP A 360 -0.68 30.03 -8.97
C ASP A 360 -2.04 29.30 -8.96
N THR A 361 -3.08 30.01 -9.37
CA THR A 361 -4.42 29.46 -9.60
C THR A 361 -4.48 28.72 -10.94
N ASN A 362 -4.30 27.40 -10.88
CA ASN A 362 -4.35 26.47 -12.01
C ASN A 362 -5.48 25.46 -11.82
N ILE A 363 -6.22 25.20 -12.90
CA ILE A 363 -7.45 24.41 -12.90
C ILE A 363 -7.44 23.52 -14.14
N ILE A 364 -7.57 22.20 -13.97
CA ILE A 364 -7.68 21.26 -15.09
C ILE A 364 -9.04 20.58 -15.05
N VAL A 365 -9.80 20.70 -16.14
CA VAL A 365 -11.04 19.97 -16.36
C VAL A 365 -10.78 18.86 -17.38
N ALA A 366 -10.93 17.62 -16.96
CA ALA A 366 -10.77 16.46 -17.85
C ALA A 366 -11.48 15.20 -17.29
N PRO A 367 -12.04 14.33 -18.14
CA PRO A 367 -12.38 12.96 -17.76
C PRO A 367 -11.09 12.14 -17.64
N LEU A 368 -10.51 12.13 -16.43
CA LEU A 368 -9.15 11.63 -16.15
C LEU A 368 -8.88 10.21 -16.70
N LYS A 369 -9.86 9.31 -16.63
CA LYS A 369 -9.78 7.92 -17.13
C LYS A 369 -9.71 7.77 -18.66
N LYS A 370 -10.12 8.81 -19.41
CA LYS A 370 -10.05 8.87 -20.88
C LYS A 370 -8.94 9.80 -21.37
N ALA A 371 -8.63 10.85 -20.61
CA ALA A 371 -7.63 11.84 -20.93
C ALA A 371 -6.21 11.30 -20.81
N VAL A 372 -5.92 10.53 -19.74
CA VAL A 372 -4.60 9.96 -19.44
C VAL A 372 -4.73 8.46 -19.22
N ILE A 373 -3.72 7.70 -19.64
CA ILE A 373 -3.57 6.28 -19.35
C ILE A 373 -2.19 6.07 -18.73
N ASN A 374 -2.13 5.41 -17.58
CA ASN A 374 -0.89 4.91 -17.01
C ASN A 374 -0.69 3.45 -17.44
N PHE A 375 0.33 3.18 -18.23
CA PHE A 375 0.72 1.82 -18.59
C PHE A 375 1.76 1.33 -17.58
N LYS A 376 1.46 0.25 -16.84
CA LYS A 376 2.39 -0.35 -15.87
C LYS A 376 2.75 -1.78 -16.27
N LEU A 377 4.03 -2.11 -16.26
CA LEU A 377 4.50 -3.51 -16.20
C LEU A 377 4.61 -3.93 -14.73
N THR A 378 4.59 -5.23 -14.49
CA THR A 378 4.66 -5.87 -13.17
C THR A 378 5.62 -5.16 -12.23
N GLU A 379 5.09 -4.67 -11.12
CA GLU A 379 5.85 -3.98 -10.07
C GLU A 379 6.65 -5.01 -9.26
N ILE A 380 7.91 -4.69 -8.99
CA ILE A 380 8.72 -5.44 -8.02
C ILE A 380 8.93 -4.50 -6.82
N THR A 381 7.98 -4.53 -5.89
CA THR A 381 8.16 -4.01 -4.54
C THR A 381 9.23 -4.87 -3.88
N GLY A 382 10.33 -4.26 -3.43
CA GLY A 382 11.58 -4.98 -3.24
C GLY A 382 11.53 -6.01 -2.13
N GLN A 383 12.15 -7.15 -2.40
CA GLN A 383 12.55 -8.12 -1.40
C GLN A 383 13.84 -7.64 -0.75
N PHE A 384 14.01 -7.87 0.55
CA PHE A 384 15.29 -7.60 1.21
C PHE A 384 16.37 -8.50 0.62
N GLN A 385 17.44 -7.88 0.14
CA GLN A 385 18.62 -8.61 -0.29
C GLN A 385 19.71 -8.48 0.79
N ASP A 386 20.04 -9.62 1.38
CA ASP A 386 21.18 -9.78 2.29
C ASP A 386 22.47 -9.81 1.45
N THR A 387 23.36 -8.86 1.68
CA THR A 387 24.69 -8.85 1.06
C THR A 387 25.68 -9.51 2.02
N TYR A 388 26.33 -10.60 1.61
CA TYR A 388 27.28 -11.30 2.49
C TYR A 388 28.63 -10.58 2.65
N ASP A 389 28.93 -9.63 1.77
CA ASP A 389 30.20 -8.89 1.71
C ASP A 389 30.20 -7.65 2.64
N ILE A 390 29.02 -7.07 2.89
CA ILE A 390 28.85 -5.87 3.71
C ILE A 390 27.58 -6.02 4.53
N TRP A 391 27.66 -5.83 5.85
CA TRP A 391 26.61 -6.13 6.83
C TRP A 391 25.45 -5.11 6.84
N TYR A 392 24.83 -4.92 5.68
CA TYR A 392 23.60 -4.15 5.49
C TYR A 392 22.56 -4.96 4.72
N LYS A 393 21.30 -4.57 4.88
CA LYS A 393 20.21 -4.99 4.00
C LYS A 393 19.88 -3.87 3.03
N GLN A 394 19.54 -4.25 1.81
CA GLN A 394 18.98 -3.33 0.82
C GLN A 394 17.50 -3.61 0.61
N LEU A 395 16.68 -2.56 0.70
CA LEU A 395 15.28 -2.58 0.30
C LEU A 395 15.11 -1.66 -0.91
N GLY A 396 14.63 -2.22 -2.02
CA GLY A 396 14.41 -1.48 -3.27
C GLY A 396 12.94 -1.35 -3.65
N ILE A 397 12.67 -0.59 -4.70
CA ILE A 397 11.45 -0.70 -5.50
C ILE A 397 11.83 -0.56 -6.97
N PHE A 398 11.31 -1.43 -7.82
CA PHE A 398 11.43 -1.33 -9.27
C PHE A 398 10.03 -1.19 -9.88
N LEU A 399 9.74 0.02 -10.34
CA LEU A 399 8.52 0.36 -11.05
C LEU A 399 8.85 0.54 -12.54
N ARG A 400 8.02 -0.02 -13.41
CA ARG A 400 8.10 0.23 -14.86
C ARG A 400 6.77 0.77 -15.35
N GLU A 401 6.77 2.05 -15.71
CA GLU A 401 5.56 2.72 -16.15
C GLU A 401 5.81 3.75 -17.26
N ASP A 402 4.76 4.08 -17.99
CA ASP A 402 4.71 5.24 -18.88
C ASP A 402 3.31 5.86 -18.78
N VAL A 403 3.26 7.17 -18.51
CA VAL A 403 2.00 7.90 -18.31
C VAL A 403 1.76 8.80 -19.50
N ILE A 404 0.68 8.52 -20.24
CA ILE A 404 0.51 9.02 -21.60
C ILE A 404 -0.81 9.75 -21.72
N GLN A 405 -0.74 10.93 -22.33
CA GLN A 405 -1.89 11.72 -22.73
C GLN A 405 -2.61 11.02 -23.90
N ALA A 406 -3.68 10.29 -23.58
CA ALA A 406 -4.45 9.49 -24.53
C ALA A 406 -5.37 10.34 -25.42
N ARG A 407 -6.00 11.37 -24.85
CA ARG A 407 -6.87 12.31 -25.57
C ARG A 407 -6.66 13.74 -25.08
N LYS A 408 -5.75 14.45 -25.75
CA LYS A 408 -5.44 15.87 -25.55
C LYS A 408 -6.65 16.79 -25.72
N ASP A 409 -7.55 16.43 -26.63
CA ASP A 409 -8.78 17.17 -26.96
C ASP A 409 -9.79 17.24 -25.80
N LEU A 410 -9.63 16.43 -24.75
CA LEU A 410 -10.48 16.46 -23.55
C LEU A 410 -9.88 17.25 -22.38
N ILE A 411 -8.65 17.75 -22.51
CA ILE A 411 -7.95 18.37 -21.38
C ILE A 411 -8.01 19.88 -21.54
N ILE A 412 -8.66 20.52 -20.59
CA ILE A 412 -8.84 21.97 -20.58
C ILE A 412 -8.13 22.51 -19.35
N ASN A 413 -6.98 23.14 -19.58
CA ASN A 413 -6.23 23.85 -18.54
C ASN A 413 -6.68 25.31 -18.52
N ILE A 414 -7.18 25.78 -17.39
CA ILE A 414 -7.60 27.15 -17.13
C ILE A 414 -6.62 27.72 -16.10
N LYS A 415 -5.97 28.82 -16.43
CA LYS A 415 -5.13 29.58 -15.50
C LYS A 415 -5.80 30.92 -15.23
N ALA A 416 -6.08 31.22 -13.96
CA ALA A 416 -6.55 32.56 -13.62
C ALA A 416 -5.42 33.57 -13.87
N THR A 417 -5.78 34.71 -14.44
CA THR A 417 -4.91 35.88 -14.40
C THR A 417 -5.41 36.74 -13.26
N GLU A 418 -4.55 37.08 -12.29
CA GLU A 418 -4.89 38.08 -11.28
C GLU A 418 -5.48 39.30 -12.00
N ALA A 419 -6.70 39.68 -11.64
CA ALA A 419 -7.26 40.93 -12.14
C ALA A 419 -6.31 42.05 -11.70
N PRO A 420 -5.86 42.93 -12.62
CA PRO A 420 -4.97 44.01 -12.22
C PRO A 420 -5.69 44.83 -11.15
N VAL A 421 -5.09 44.90 -9.96
CA VAL A 421 -5.67 45.61 -8.83
C VAL A 421 -5.89 47.06 -9.27
N GLU A 422 -7.16 47.42 -9.52
CA GLU A 422 -7.54 48.80 -9.78
C GLU A 422 -7.27 49.60 -8.51
N THR A 423 -6.05 50.14 -8.45
CA THR A 423 -5.66 51.19 -7.53
C THR A 423 -6.56 52.38 -7.83
N LYS A 424 -7.70 52.44 -7.13
CA LYS A 424 -8.61 53.58 -7.17
C LYS A 424 -7.83 54.82 -6.77
N SER A 425 -7.38 55.56 -7.79
CA SER A 425 -6.77 56.86 -7.65
C SER A 425 -7.72 57.75 -6.87
N LYS A 426 -7.46 57.92 -5.57
CA LYS A 426 -8.06 58.97 -4.77
C LYS A 426 -7.48 60.30 -5.24
N THR A 427 -8.02 60.81 -6.34
CA THR A 427 -7.84 62.21 -6.74
C THR A 427 -8.34 63.06 -5.57
N LYS A 428 -7.47 63.94 -5.08
CA LYS A 428 -7.65 64.74 -3.87
C LYS A 428 -7.87 66.21 -4.25
#